data_AF-A0A532UQ87-F1
#
_entry.id   AF-A0A532UQ87-F1
#
_cell.length_a   1.000
_cell.length_b   1.000
_cell.length_c   1.000
_cell.angle_alpha   90.00
_cell.angle_beta   90.00
_cell.angle_gamma   90.00
#
_symmetry.space_group_name_H-M   'P 1'
#
loop_
_entity.id
_entity.type
_entity.pdbx_description
1 polymer ?
#
loop_
_entity_poly.entity_id
_entity_poly.type
_entity_poly.pdbx_seq_one_letter_code
_entity_poly.pdbx_strand_id
1 'polypeptide(L)'
;MATEITEQELLEMELHAEMEVFNRKTMVQRVPGGWIYWRRTSTVNANNNSISCSLAGVFVPAPQGSQQKPSENAQKPQQERIPLFRPTAE
;
A
#
# COMPACT_ATOMS: atom_id res chain seq x y z
N MET A 1 -10.75 12.17 12.39
CA MET A 1 -11.61 12.67 11.30
C MET A 1 -11.31 11.81 10.09
N ALA A 2 -12.31 11.16 9.50
CA ALA A 2 -12.11 10.47 8.22
C ALA A 2 -12.07 11.55 7.14
N THR A 3 -10.96 11.65 6.39
CA THR A 3 -10.88 12.56 5.26
C THR A 3 -11.71 11.97 4.12
N GLU A 4 -12.87 12.54 3.84
CA GLU A 4 -13.66 12.18 2.67
C GLU A 4 -12.92 12.68 1.42
N ILE A 5 -12.76 11.80 0.42
CA ILE A 5 -12.16 12.12 -0.87
C ILE A 5 -13.31 12.25 -1.86
N THR A 6 -13.36 13.35 -2.60
CA THR A 6 -14.36 13.53 -3.66
C THR A 6 -14.05 12.68 -4.87
N GLU A 7 -15.06 12.40 -5.70
CA GLU A 7 -14.86 11.66 -6.95
C GLU A 7 -13.86 12.36 -7.89
N GLN A 8 -13.88 13.70 -7.92
CA GLN A 8 -12.96 14.48 -8.74
C GLN A 8 -11.52 14.35 -8.23
N GLU A 9 -11.29 14.51 -6.93
CA GLU A 9 -9.96 14.31 -6.35
C GLU A 9 -9.46 12.90 -6.63
N LEU A 10 -10.33 11.89 -6.50
CA LEU A 10 -10.01 10.50 -6.80
C LEU A 10 -9.57 10.30 -8.25
N LEU A 11 -10.21 10.97 -9.22
CA LEU A 11 -9.83 10.90 -10.64
C LEU A 11 -8.49 11.59 -10.94
N GLU A 12 -8.15 12.62 -10.16
CA GLU A 12 -6.89 13.36 -10.29
C GLU A 12 -5.72 12.66 -9.56
N MET A 13 -6.00 11.69 -8.69
CA MET A 13 -4.96 10.94 -7.98
C MET A 13 -4.15 10.05 -8.93
N GLU A 14 -2.82 10.09 -8.75
CA GLU A 14 -1.88 9.29 -9.53
C GLU A 14 -2.19 7.78 -9.44
N LEU A 15 -2.28 7.14 -10.61
CA LEU A 15 -2.29 5.68 -10.71
C LEU A 15 -0.89 5.16 -10.41
N HIS A 16 -0.78 4.39 -9.33
CA HIS A 16 0.48 3.80 -8.92
C HIS A 16 0.91 2.65 -9.84
N ALA A 17 -0.07 1.86 -10.29
CA ALA A 17 0.17 0.78 -11.24
C ALA A 17 -1.06 0.57 -12.11
N GLU A 18 -0.80 0.22 -13.36
CA GLU A 18 -1.81 -0.19 -14.32
C GLU A 18 -1.30 -1.43 -15.04
N MET A 19 -2.12 -2.48 -15.08
CA MET A 19 -1.81 -3.72 -15.78
C MET A 19 -3.01 -4.16 -16.59
N GLU A 20 -2.80 -4.46 -17.86
CA GLU A 20 -3.83 -4.99 -18.75
C GLU A 20 -3.45 -6.39 -19.21
N VAL A 21 -4.36 -7.34 -18.98
CA VAL A 21 -4.24 -8.74 -19.42
C VAL A 21 -5.56 -9.17 -20.02
N PHE A 22 -5.60 -9.34 -21.34
CA PHE A 22 -6.74 -9.86 -22.11
C PHE A 22 -8.13 -9.41 -21.62
N ASN A 23 -8.63 -8.30 -22.19
CA ASN A 23 -9.91 -7.70 -21.83
C ASN A 23 -10.08 -7.39 -20.33
N ARG A 24 -9.04 -7.50 -19.50
CA ARG A 24 -9.07 -7.16 -18.07
C ARG A 24 -8.00 -6.12 -17.81
N LYS A 25 -8.41 -5.03 -17.16
CA LYS A 25 -7.55 -3.93 -16.75
C LYS A 25 -7.59 -3.81 -15.23
N THR A 26 -6.45 -3.94 -14.58
CA THR A 26 -6.26 -3.73 -13.15
C THR A 26 -5.54 -2.41 -12.93
N MET A 27 -6.09 -1.55 -12.08
CA MET A 27 -5.52 -0.25 -11.74
C MET A 27 -5.36 -0.17 -10.23
N VAL A 28 -4.22 0.34 -9.76
CA VAL A 28 -3.91 0.54 -8.35
C VAL A 28 -3.75 2.02 -8.11
N GLN A 29 -4.56 2.57 -7.21
CA GLN A 29 -4.54 3.98 -6.88
C GLN A 29 -4.16 4.16 -5.40
N ARG A 30 -3.20 5.05 -5.15
CA ARG A 30 -2.80 5.38 -3.78
C ARG A 30 -3.75 6.44 -3.25
N VAL A 31 -4.35 6.19 -2.08
CA VAL A 31 -5.26 7.14 -1.42
C VAL A 31 -4.81 7.39 0.02
N PRO A 32 -5.19 8.52 0.65
CA PRO A 32 -5.03 8.69 2.09
C PRO A 32 -5.54 7.47 2.86
N GLY A 33 -4.67 6.91 3.71
CA GLY A 33 -5.02 5.76 4.55
C GLY A 33 -4.94 4.39 3.86
N GLY A 34 -4.59 4.29 2.58
CA GLY A 34 -4.46 2.98 1.93
C GLY A 34 -4.35 2.99 0.42
N TRP A 35 -4.94 1.96 -0.18
CA TRP A 35 -4.88 1.67 -1.61
C TRP A 35 -6.25 1.27 -2.12
N ILE A 36 -6.58 1.66 -3.34
CA ILE A 36 -7.75 1.15 -4.04
C ILE A 36 -7.30 0.31 -5.23
N TYR A 37 -7.82 -0.91 -5.29
CA TYR A 37 -7.61 -1.83 -6.39
C TYR A 37 -8.87 -1.88 -7.25
N TRP A 38 -8.75 -1.38 -8.47
CA TRP A 38 -9.81 -1.40 -9.47
C TRP A 38 -9.58 -2.55 -10.45
N ARG A 39 -10.64 -3.27 -10.80
CA ARG A 39 -10.65 -4.26 -11.86
C ARG A 39 -11.76 -3.95 -12.84
N ARG A 40 -11.38 -3.57 -14.06
CA ARG A 40 -12.27 -3.43 -15.21
C ARG A 40 -12.19 -4.69 -16.07
N THR A 41 -13.33 -5.28 -16.40
CA THR A 41 -13.42 -6.40 -17.36
C THR A 41 -14.31 -5.99 -18.51
N SER A 42 -13.77 -6.06 -19.72
CA SER A 42 -14.51 -5.85 -20.97
C SER A 42 -14.92 -7.20 -21.53
N THR A 43 -16.12 -7.32 -22.08
CA THR A 43 -16.57 -8.51 -22.82
C THR A 43 -17.09 -8.04 -24.15
N VAL A 44 -16.50 -8.55 -25.23
CA VAL A 44 -16.97 -8.30 -26.59
C VAL A 44 -17.97 -9.40 -26.93
N ASN A 45 -19.22 -9.00 -27.19
CA ASN A 45 -20.23 -9.91 -27.69
C ASN A 45 -20.20 -9.89 -29.22
N ALA A 46 -19.67 -10.96 -29.80
CA ALA A 46 -19.52 -11.10 -31.25
C ALA A 46 -20.87 -11.14 -31.99
N ASN A 47 -21.96 -11.52 -31.32
CA ASN A 47 -23.26 -11.75 -31.98
C ASN A 47 -24.02 -10.45 -32.25
N ASN A 48 -23.74 -9.37 -31.51
CA ASN A 48 -24.42 -8.08 -31.65
C ASN A 48 -23.45 -6.90 -31.70
N ASN A 49 -22.15 -7.17 -31.87
CA ASN A 49 -21.07 -6.18 -31.90
C ASN A 49 -21.10 -5.22 -30.69
N SER A 50 -21.55 -5.69 -29.52
CA SER A 50 -21.63 -4.88 -28.30
C SER A 50 -20.45 -5.15 -27.36
N ILE A 51 -20.04 -4.12 -26.62
CA ILE A 51 -19.00 -4.23 -25.59
C ILE A 51 -19.65 -3.97 -24.24
N SER A 52 -19.59 -4.94 -23.33
CA SER A 52 -19.99 -4.78 -21.94
C SER A 52 -18.76 -4.55 -21.06
N CYS A 53 -18.82 -3.57 -20.17
CA CYS A 53 -17.76 -3.30 -19.19
C CYS A 53 -18.29 -3.50 -17.77
N SER A 54 -17.55 -4.23 -16.94
CA SER A 54 -17.81 -4.37 -15.50
C SER A 54 -16.64 -3.81 -14.71
N LEU A 55 -16.92 -3.03 -13.67
CA LEU A 55 -15.91 -2.43 -12.78
C LEU A 55 -16.17 -2.89 -11.34
N ALA A 56 -15.13 -3.36 -10.67
CA ALA A 56 -15.15 -3.66 -9.24
C ALA A 56 -13.97 -2.96 -8.55
N GLY A 57 -14.20 -2.44 -7.35
CA GLY A 57 -13.20 -1.76 -6.54
C GLY A 57 -13.10 -2.35 -5.14
N VAL A 58 -11.88 -2.48 -4.61
CA VAL A 58 -11.63 -2.89 -3.23
C VAL A 58 -10.67 -1.90 -2.59
N PHE A 59 -11.02 -1.38 -1.40
CA PHE A 59 -10.14 -0.58 -0.56
C PHE A 59 -9.34 -1.49 0.37
N VAL A 60 -8.02 -1.29 0.39
CA VAL A 60 -7.08 -1.97 1.27
C VAL A 60 -6.43 -0.91 2.16
N PRO A 61 -6.72 -0.88 3.47
CA PRO A 61 -6.10 0.08 4.36
C PRO A 61 -4.59 -0.17 4.45
N ALA A 62 -3.82 0.91 4.55
CA ALA A 62 -2.42 0.79 4.90
C ALA A 62 -2.31 0.10 6.28
N PRO A 63 -1.32 -0.78 6.50
CA PRO A 63 -1.11 -1.34 7.81
C PRO A 63 -0.97 -0.18 8.80
N GLN A 64 -1.87 -0.13 9.78
CA GLN A 64 -1.71 0.80 10.89
C GLN A 64 -0.39 0.41 11.53
N GLY A 65 0.64 1.23 11.34
CA GLY A 65 1.92 1.02 12.00
C GLY A 65 1.62 0.74 13.45
N SER A 66 2.14 -0.38 13.96
CA SER A 66 2.07 -0.75 15.36
C SER A 66 2.19 0.52 16.18
N GLN A 67 1.13 0.87 16.89
CA GLN A 67 1.15 1.98 17.82
C GLN A 67 2.15 1.55 18.91
N GLN A 68 3.44 1.76 18.68
CA GLN A 68 4.40 1.85 19.76
C GLN A 68 3.89 3.04 20.58
N LYS A 69 3.13 2.73 21.63
CA LYS A 69 3.06 3.61 22.78
C LYS A 69 4.50 4.06 23.05
N PRO A 70 4.77 5.36 23.23
CA PRO A 70 6.02 5.77 23.84
C PRO A 70 6.08 5.02 25.18
N SER A 71 6.98 4.06 25.30
CA SER A 71 7.27 3.45 26.60
C SER A 71 8.11 4.48 27.35
N GLU A 72 7.42 5.44 27.96
CA GLU A 72 7.98 6.41 28.91
C GLU A 72 8.26 5.67 30.23
N ASN A 73 9.17 4.69 30.21
CA ASN A 73 9.92 4.19 31.37
C ASN A 73 10.82 3.00 30.99
N ALA A 74 12.02 3.29 30.47
CA ALA A 74 13.18 2.42 30.64
C ALA A 74 14.46 3.23 30.43
N GLN A 75 14.71 4.16 31.34
CA GLN A 75 16.06 4.70 31.55
C GLN A 75 17.01 3.56 31.94
N LYS A 76 18.02 3.29 31.10
CA LYS A 76 19.45 3.30 31.49
C LYS A 76 20.35 3.04 30.28
N PRO A 77 21.41 3.84 30.08
CA PRO A 77 22.47 3.48 29.15
C PRO A 77 23.35 2.44 29.85
N GLN A 78 23.35 1.18 29.39
CA GLN A 78 24.45 0.27 29.71
C GLN A 78 25.52 0.40 28.64
N GLN A 79 26.53 1.17 29.03
CA GLN A 79 27.86 1.25 28.46
C GLN A 79 28.45 -0.16 28.31
N GLU A 80 28.45 -0.70 27.09
CA GLU A 80 29.13 -1.95 26.76
C GLU A 80 30.64 -1.72 26.86
N ARG A 81 31.26 -2.23 27.94
CA ARG A 81 32.72 -2.28 28.06
C ARG A 81 33.25 -3.31 27.07
N ILE A 82 33.94 -2.83 26.04
CA ILE A 82 34.79 -3.65 25.16
C ILE A 82 35.89 -4.30 26.04
N PRO A 83 36.05 -5.63 26.07
CA PRO A 83 37.28 -6.21 26.55
C PRO A 83 38.36 -6.03 25.48
N LEU A 84 39.33 -5.13 25.74
CA LEU A 84 40.60 -5.11 25.00
C LEU A 84 41.30 -6.45 25.23
N PHE A 85 41.42 -7.26 24.17
CA PHE A 85 42.37 -8.36 24.11
C PHE A 85 43.76 -7.85 24.50
N ARG A 86 44.35 -8.41 25.56
CA ARG A 86 45.78 -8.25 25.86
C ARG A 86 46.55 -9.41 25.23
N PRO A 87 47.63 -9.16 24.48
CA PRO A 87 48.57 -10.22 24.15
C PRO A 87 49.41 -10.52 25.38
N THR A 88 49.59 -11.80 25.71
CA THR A 88 50.65 -12.24 26.63
C THR A 88 51.62 -13.07 25.83
N ALA A 89 52.83 -12.53 25.69
CA ALA A 89 53.99 -13.23 25.20
C ALA A 89 54.51 -14.18 26.29
N GLU A 90 54.87 -15.39 25.88
CA GLU A 90 55.96 -16.19 26.45
C GLU A 90 56.72 -16.85 25.29
#